data_AF-A0A5K1BCN8-F1
#
_entry.id   AF-A0A5K1BCN8-F1
#
_cell.length_a   1.000
_cell.length_b   1.000
_cell.length_c   1.000
_cell.angle_alpha   90.00
_cell.angle_beta   90.00
_cell.angle_gamma   90.00
#
_symmetry.space_group_name_H-M   'P 1'
#
loop_
_entity.id
_entity.type
_entity.pdbx_description
1 polymer ?
#
loop_
_entity_poly.entity_id
_entity_poly.type
_entity_poly.pdbx_seq_one_letter_code
_entity_poly.pdbx_strand_id
1 'polypeptide(L)'
;GVGGVNPESTVTEICNQKKYEELMKMDNFQSAEKLTDHYYMVNYISNSSFADDDDWKAPKMSAVPLAAAITACARIHMYPYISRPDCYYTDTDSIVLGSPLPDDLISSIELGKFKLEDHVKRGIFLPPKSYMLDIEDDRQIIKHKGPAKDLVTSEWW
;
A
#
# COMPACT_ATOMS: atom_id res chain seq x y z
N GLY A 1 2.67 -2.61 -21.62
CA GLY A 1 4.10 -2.46 -21.30
C GLY A 1 4.30 -2.91 -19.87
N VAL A 2 5.16 -3.90 -19.65
CA VAL A 2 5.56 -4.31 -18.30
C VAL A 2 6.57 -3.27 -17.82
N GLY A 3 6.21 -2.50 -16.78
CA GLY A 3 7.10 -1.53 -16.15
C GLY A 3 8.26 -2.24 -15.47
N GLY A 4 9.26 -2.60 -16.27
CA GLY A 4 10.50 -3.21 -15.84
C GLY A 4 11.42 -2.18 -15.22
N VAL A 5 12.18 -2.64 -14.23
CA VAL A 5 13.23 -1.93 -13.51
C VAL A 5 14.42 -1.73 -14.45
N ASN A 6 14.71 -0.47 -14.83
CA ASN A 6 15.99 -0.07 -15.44
C ASN A 6 16.33 1.39 -15.02
N PRO A 7 17.59 1.72 -14.68
CA PRO A 7 17.94 2.81 -13.74
C PRO A 7 18.32 4.15 -14.42
N GLU A 8 17.73 4.46 -15.57
CA GLU A 8 17.80 5.80 -16.17
C GLU A 8 16.45 6.49 -15.95
N SER A 9 16.40 7.46 -15.04
CA SER A 9 15.16 8.19 -14.75
C SER A 9 15.20 9.55 -15.45
N THR A 10 14.20 9.83 -16.28
CA THR A 10 13.96 11.20 -16.75
C THR A 10 13.52 12.05 -15.57
N VAL A 11 14.19 13.18 -15.36
CA VAL A 11 13.80 14.20 -14.40
C VAL A 11 13.19 15.36 -15.18
N THR A 12 11.95 15.70 -14.83
CA THR A 12 11.28 16.93 -15.29
C THR A 12 11.21 17.91 -14.14
N GLU A 13 11.78 19.09 -14.28
CA GLU A 13 11.68 20.16 -13.29
C GLU A 13 11.47 21.53 -13.93
N ILE A 14 10.84 22.42 -13.16
CA ILE A 14 10.71 23.83 -13.52
C ILE A 14 11.88 24.57 -12.87
N CYS A 15 12.68 25.26 -13.67
CA CYS A 15 13.87 25.97 -13.21
C CYS A 15 13.95 27.39 -13.80
N ASN A 16 14.80 28.23 -13.21
CA ASN A 16 15.05 29.58 -13.68
C ASN A 16 16.09 29.59 -14.82
N GLN A 17 16.25 30.74 -15.48
CA GLN A 17 17.22 30.94 -16.58
C GLN A 17 18.63 30.41 -16.24
N LYS A 18 19.15 30.75 -15.05
CA LYS A 18 20.50 30.36 -14.63
C LYS A 18 20.65 28.84 -14.55
N LYS A 19 19.72 28.18 -13.87
CA LYS A 19 19.75 26.72 -13.72
C LYS A 19 19.48 26.00 -15.05
N TYR A 20 18.66 26.58 -15.92
CA TYR A 20 18.49 26.10 -17.30
C TYR A 20 19.80 26.11 -18.10
N GLU A 21 20.55 27.22 -18.06
CA GLU A 21 21.85 27.34 -18.74
C GLU A 21 22.91 26.38 -18.18
N GLU A 22 22.84 26.04 -16.89
CA GLU A 22 23.67 25.02 -16.26
C GLU A 22 23.31 23.62 -16.75
N LEU A 23 22.01 23.28 -16.79
CA LEU A 23 21.53 21.96 -17.24
C LEU A 23 21.75 21.72 -18.74
N MET A 24 21.65 22.74 -19.59
CA MET A 24 21.91 22.61 -21.03
C MET A 24 23.33 22.15 -21.37
N LYS A 25 24.28 22.38 -20.46
CA LYS A 25 25.70 22.03 -20.66
C LYS A 25 25.99 20.58 -20.26
N MET A 26 25.05 19.88 -19.64
CA MET A 26 25.24 18.51 -19.21
C MET A 26 24.93 17.54 -20.34
N ASP A 27 25.73 16.48 -20.48
CA ASP A 27 25.58 15.46 -21.53
C ASP A 27 24.27 14.66 -21.44
N ASN A 28 23.60 14.71 -20.28
CA ASN A 28 22.34 14.05 -20.00
C ASN A 28 21.11 14.93 -20.27
N PHE A 29 21.28 16.16 -20.78
CA PHE A 29 20.18 17.03 -21.16
C PHE A 29 19.39 16.43 -22.33
N GLN A 30 18.05 16.49 -22.25
CA GLN A 30 17.17 16.02 -23.34
C GLN A 30 16.45 17.16 -24.04
N SER A 31 15.74 17.99 -23.28
CA SER A 31 14.92 19.06 -23.86
C SER A 31 14.56 20.13 -22.83
N ALA A 32 14.16 21.31 -23.33
CA ALA A 32 13.56 22.35 -22.51
C ALA A 32 12.47 23.09 -23.26
N GLU A 33 11.45 23.52 -22.52
CA GLU A 33 10.35 24.36 -22.99
C GLU A 33 10.27 25.62 -22.13
N LYS A 34 10.21 26.79 -22.77
CA LYS A 34 10.03 28.06 -22.07
C LYS A 34 8.56 28.18 -21.63
N LEU A 35 8.31 28.21 -20.33
CA LEU A 35 6.96 28.39 -19.78
C LEU A 35 6.60 29.86 -19.63
N THR A 36 7.55 30.66 -19.16
CA THR A 36 7.40 32.11 -18.95
C THR A 36 8.74 32.81 -19.21
N ASP A 37 8.79 34.13 -19.10
CA ASP A 37 10.05 34.88 -19.21
C ASP A 37 11.07 34.58 -18.11
N HIS A 38 10.67 33.89 -17.04
CA HIS A 38 11.53 33.57 -15.90
C HIS A 38 11.73 32.08 -15.66
N TYR A 39 10.90 31.23 -16.27
CA TYR A 39 10.87 29.80 -15.98
C TYR A 39 10.88 28.92 -17.23
N TYR A 40 11.63 27.84 -17.12
CA TYR A 40 11.77 26.78 -18.11
C TYR A 40 11.35 25.46 -17.49
N MET A 41 10.65 24.64 -18.25
CA MET A 41 10.49 23.22 -17.97
C MET A 41 11.65 22.49 -18.65
N VAL A 42 12.45 21.75 -17.89
CA VAL A 42 13.63 21.06 -18.41
C VAL A 42 13.52 19.56 -18.15
N ASN A 43 13.90 18.77 -19.14
CA ASN A 43 13.98 17.31 -19.08
C ASN A 43 15.43 16.86 -19.26
N TYR A 44 15.94 16.05 -18.34
CA TYR A 44 17.28 15.45 -18.43
C TYR A 44 17.30 14.06 -17.81
N ILE A 45 18.25 13.21 -18.21
CA ILE A 45 18.41 11.84 -17.69
C ILE A 45 19.24 11.88 -16.42
N SER A 46 18.70 11.45 -15.28
CA SER A 46 19.49 11.21 -14.08
C SER A 46 19.97 9.77 -14.09
N ASN A 47 21.28 9.57 -14.32
CA ASN A 47 21.95 8.30 -14.08
C ASN A 47 22.19 8.18 -12.57
N SER A 48 21.48 7.30 -11.90
CA SER A 48 21.66 7.04 -10.47
C SER A 48 22.92 6.22 -10.15
N SER A 49 23.83 6.02 -11.11
CA SER A 49 24.98 5.12 -10.99
C SER A 49 26.23 5.76 -10.40
N PHE A 50 26.29 7.07 -10.19
CA PHE A 50 27.44 7.75 -9.56
C PHE A 50 27.01 9.03 -8.81
N ALA A 51 26.16 8.89 -7.78
CA ALA A 51 26.03 9.95 -6.78
C ALA A 51 27.13 9.74 -5.73
N ASP A 52 27.94 10.77 -5.48
CA ASP A 52 28.86 10.82 -4.34
C ASP A 52 28.12 10.45 -3.05
N ASP A 53 28.80 9.70 -2.17
CA ASP A 53 28.29 9.06 -0.93
C ASP A 53 27.55 9.99 0.05
N ASP A 54 27.54 11.30 -0.18
CA ASP A 54 27.07 12.33 0.76
C ASP A 54 25.64 12.85 0.49
N ASP A 55 24.97 12.41 -0.58
CA ASP A 55 23.59 12.81 -0.89
C ASP A 55 22.75 11.61 -1.36
N TRP A 56 22.48 10.67 -0.44
CA TRP A 56 21.62 9.51 -0.70
C TRP A 56 20.20 9.97 -1.09
N LYS A 57 19.92 9.99 -2.39
CA LYS A 57 18.57 10.14 -2.92
C LYS A 57 18.00 8.76 -3.18
N ALA A 58 17.05 8.34 -2.33
CA ALA A 58 16.32 7.09 -2.52
C ALA A 58 15.81 7.02 -3.97
N PRO A 59 16.14 5.97 -4.73
CA PRO A 59 15.64 5.79 -6.08
C PRO A 59 14.12 5.86 -6.04
N LYS A 60 13.50 6.72 -6.86
CA LYS A 60 12.03 6.75 -7.05
C LYS A 60 11.59 5.55 -7.91
N MET A 61 12.07 4.36 -7.59
CA MET A 61 11.71 3.13 -8.28
C MET A 61 10.37 2.65 -7.73
N SER A 62 9.28 3.05 -8.39
CA SER A 62 8.01 2.35 -8.22
C SER A 62 8.15 0.97 -8.84
N ALA A 63 8.47 -0.04 -8.04
CA ALA A 63 8.56 -1.43 -8.46
C ALA A 63 7.15 -2.05 -8.51
N VAL A 64 6.30 -1.54 -9.39
CA VAL A 64 4.89 -1.97 -9.55
C VAL A 64 4.77 -3.50 -9.70
N PRO A 65 5.60 -4.20 -10.51
CA PRO A 65 5.51 -5.66 -10.61
C PRO A 65 5.81 -6.37 -9.30
N LEU A 66 6.75 -5.87 -8.50
CA LEU A 66 7.09 -6.44 -7.20
C LEU A 66 5.93 -6.26 -6.21
N ALA A 67 5.34 -5.07 -6.15
CA ALA A 67 4.17 -4.80 -5.31
C ALA A 67 2.96 -5.69 -5.71
N ALA A 68 2.75 -5.87 -7.01
CA ALA A 68 1.71 -6.76 -7.53
C ALA A 68 1.96 -8.22 -7.13
N ALA A 69 3.21 -8.69 -7.25
CA ALA A 69 3.61 -10.04 -6.84
C ALA A 69 3.39 -10.27 -5.33
N ILE A 70 3.81 -9.33 -4.48
CA ILE A 70 3.59 -9.39 -3.02
C ILE A 70 2.09 -9.49 -2.71
N THR A 71 1.27 -8.63 -3.32
CA THR A 71 -0.18 -8.62 -3.10
C THR A 71 -0.84 -9.91 -3.59
N ALA A 72 -0.39 -10.44 -4.72
CA ALA A 72 -0.88 -11.72 -5.25
C ALA A 72 -0.54 -12.88 -4.32
N CYS A 73 0.70 -12.97 -3.86
CA CYS A 73 1.14 -14.00 -2.90
C CYS A 73 0.35 -13.93 -1.59
N ALA A 74 0.11 -12.73 -1.05
CA ALA A 74 -0.71 -12.56 0.15
C ALA A 74 -2.15 -13.07 -0.06
N ARG A 75 -2.78 -12.76 -1.20
CA ARG A 75 -4.13 -13.26 -1.52
C ARG A 75 -4.18 -14.77 -1.70
N ILE A 76 -3.17 -15.34 -2.37
CA ILE A 76 -3.05 -16.79 -2.55
C ILE A 76 -2.90 -17.48 -1.19
N HIS A 77 -2.09 -16.91 -0.29
CA HIS A 77 -1.93 -17.40 1.08
C HIS A 77 -3.25 -17.36 1.86
N MET A 78 -4.05 -16.29 1.70
CA MET A 78 -5.34 -16.16 2.39
C MET A 78 -6.44 -17.04 1.81
N TYR A 79 -6.33 -17.45 0.54
CA TYR A 79 -7.40 -18.14 -0.20
C TYR A 79 -7.94 -19.41 0.48
N PRO A 80 -7.11 -20.33 1.03
CA PRO A 80 -7.62 -21.52 1.71
C PRO A 80 -8.58 -21.19 2.85
N TYR A 81 -8.32 -20.11 3.59
CA TYR A 81 -9.14 -19.68 4.71
C TYR A 81 -10.40 -18.94 4.28
N ILE A 82 -10.29 -18.10 3.24
CA ILE A 82 -11.42 -17.36 2.66
C ILE A 82 -12.41 -18.31 1.98
N SER A 83 -11.90 -19.37 1.36
CA SER A 83 -12.71 -20.37 0.64
C SER A 83 -13.48 -21.34 1.54
N ARG A 84 -13.30 -21.24 2.87
CA ARG A 84 -14.01 -22.10 3.81
C ARG A 84 -15.51 -21.79 3.80
N PRO A 85 -16.38 -22.81 3.88
CA PRO A 85 -17.84 -22.60 3.96
C PRO A 85 -18.28 -21.78 5.18
N ASP A 86 -17.48 -21.80 6.25
CA ASP A 86 -17.73 -21.07 7.49
C ASP A 86 -16.96 -19.75 7.60
N CYS A 87 -16.43 -19.22 6.48
CA CYS A 87 -15.84 -17.88 6.45
C CYS A 87 -16.94 -16.82 6.31
N TYR A 88 -17.16 -16.03 7.36
CA TYR A 88 -18.18 -14.99 7.39
C TYR A 88 -17.67 -13.65 6.88
N TYR A 89 -16.38 -13.37 7.06
CA TYR A 89 -15.78 -12.10 6.68
C TYR A 89 -14.28 -12.21 6.49
N THR A 90 -13.71 -11.37 5.62
CA THR A 90 -12.27 -11.19 5.46
C THR A 90 -11.92 -9.75 5.09
N ASP A 91 -10.79 -9.25 5.60
CA ASP A 91 -10.16 -8.02 5.12
C ASP A 91 -8.63 -8.15 5.17
N THR A 92 -8.01 -8.15 3.98
CA THR A 92 -6.56 -8.16 3.74
C THR A 92 -5.81 -9.35 4.36
N ASP A 93 -5.63 -9.34 5.68
CA ASP A 93 -4.86 -10.28 6.51
C ASP A 93 -5.68 -10.83 7.69
N SER A 94 -6.99 -10.56 7.73
CA SER A 94 -7.91 -11.00 8.77
C SER A 94 -9.07 -11.84 8.21
N ILE A 95 -9.58 -12.76 9.03
CA ILE A 95 -10.73 -13.60 8.76
C ILE A 95 -11.61 -13.74 10.01
N VAL A 96 -12.91 -13.88 9.80
CA VAL A 96 -13.87 -14.30 10.84
C VAL A 96 -14.47 -15.63 10.42
N LEU A 97 -14.29 -16.65 11.24
CA LEU A 97 -14.69 -18.03 10.95
C LEU A 97 -15.72 -18.53 11.96
N GLY A 98 -16.59 -19.45 11.53
CA GLY A 98 -17.51 -20.16 12.41
C GLY A 98 -16.85 -21.25 13.26
N SER A 99 -15.80 -21.86 12.75
CA SER A 99 -15.01 -22.86 13.47
C SER A 99 -13.56 -22.39 13.61
N PRO A 100 -12.87 -22.73 14.71
CA PRO A 100 -11.48 -22.32 14.93
C PRO A 100 -10.54 -22.88 13.85
N LEU A 101 -9.42 -22.19 13.67
CA LEU A 101 -8.29 -22.75 12.90
C LEU A 101 -7.54 -23.79 13.75
N PRO A 102 -6.83 -24.73 13.11
CA PRO A 102 -5.86 -25.60 13.77
C PRO A 102 -4.81 -24.80 14.57
N ASP A 103 -4.45 -25.31 15.76
CA ASP A 103 -3.53 -24.64 16.69
C ASP A 103 -2.13 -24.40 16.09
N ASP A 104 -1.69 -25.24 15.14
CA ASP A 104 -0.41 -25.10 14.46
C ASP A 104 -0.35 -23.87 13.55
N LEU A 105 -1.51 -23.32 13.16
CA LEU A 105 -1.62 -22.09 12.38
C LEU A 105 -1.81 -20.83 13.24
N ILE A 106 -1.92 -20.97 14.57
CA ILE A 106 -2.14 -19.87 15.50
C ILE A 106 -0.87 -19.55 16.28
N SER A 107 -0.44 -18.29 16.22
CA SER A 107 0.65 -17.75 17.05
C SER A 107 0.63 -16.23 17.06
N SER A 108 0.87 -15.62 18.22
CA SER A 108 0.97 -14.16 18.36
C SER A 108 2.37 -13.61 18.08
N ILE A 109 3.37 -14.49 17.86
CA ILE A 109 4.78 -14.12 17.73
C ILE A 109 5.45 -14.66 16.46
N GLU A 110 4.90 -15.73 15.88
CA GLU A 110 5.51 -16.39 14.73
C GLU A 110 5.01 -15.77 13.42
N LEU A 111 5.96 -15.38 12.56
CA LEU A 111 5.63 -14.75 11.28
C LEU A 111 4.88 -15.73 10.35
N GLY A 112 3.81 -15.24 9.73
CA GLY A 112 3.01 -16.01 8.78
C GLY A 112 1.87 -16.81 9.41
N LYS A 113 1.84 -16.93 10.75
CA LYS A 113 0.71 -17.52 11.49
C LYS A 113 -0.33 -16.45 11.85
N PHE A 114 -1.55 -16.90 12.12
CA PHE A 114 -2.63 -16.02 12.56
C PHE A 114 -2.55 -15.78 14.06
N LYS A 115 -2.80 -14.54 14.46
CA LYS A 115 -3.08 -14.21 15.85
C LYS A 115 -4.58 -14.38 16.11
N LEU A 116 -4.94 -15.10 17.17
CA LEU A 116 -6.31 -15.12 17.67
C LEU A 116 -6.59 -13.78 18.38
N GLU A 117 -7.44 -12.95 17.78
CA GLU A 117 -7.78 -11.62 18.33
C GLU A 117 -8.93 -11.68 19.34
N ASP A 118 -10.06 -12.29 18.98
CA ASP A 118 -11.25 -12.32 19.82
C ASP A 118 -12.12 -13.57 19.52
N HIS A 119 -12.93 -13.97 20.50
CA HIS A 119 -14.04 -14.92 20.32
C HIS A 119 -15.36 -14.16 20.13
N VAL A 120 -15.97 -14.34 18.95
CA VAL A 120 -17.18 -13.61 18.51
C VAL A 120 -18.43 -14.41 18.81
N LYS A 121 -19.35 -13.85 19.61
CA LYS A 121 -20.70 -14.40 19.85
C LYS A 121 -21.63 -14.13 18.67
N ARG A 122 -21.58 -12.90 18.13
CA ARG A 122 -22.42 -12.44 17.02
C ARG A 122 -21.68 -11.41 16.18
N GLY A 123 -21.78 -11.52 14.86
CA GLY A 123 -21.22 -10.54 13.93
C GLY A 123 -22.26 -10.09 12.91
N ILE A 124 -22.33 -8.78 12.65
CA ILE A 124 -23.14 -8.19 11.58
C ILE A 124 -22.17 -7.52 10.60
N PHE A 125 -22.21 -7.94 9.34
CA PHE A 125 -21.32 -7.49 8.27
C PHE A 125 -22.17 -6.90 7.14
N LEU A 126 -22.04 -5.59 6.86
CA LEU A 126 -22.84 -4.89 5.86
C LEU A 126 -21.98 -4.67 4.58
N PRO A 127 -21.30 -3.53 4.35
CA PRO A 127 -20.29 -3.44 3.28
C PRO A 127 -18.88 -3.81 3.77
N PRO A 128 -17.93 -4.05 2.84
CA PRO A 128 -16.53 -4.22 3.18
C PRO A 128 -16.02 -3.12 4.12
N LYS A 129 -15.29 -3.52 5.18
CA LYS A 129 -14.72 -2.64 6.20
C LYS A 129 -15.75 -1.90 7.06
N SER A 130 -16.99 -2.38 7.08
CA SER A 130 -18.00 -2.00 8.05
C SER A 130 -18.62 -3.23 8.68
N TYR A 131 -18.49 -3.38 9.99
CA TYR A 131 -19.05 -4.49 10.74
C TYR A 131 -19.16 -4.18 12.23
N MET A 132 -20.03 -4.92 12.91
CA MET A 132 -20.14 -4.93 14.37
C MET A 132 -19.96 -6.35 14.88
N LEU A 133 -19.16 -6.54 15.93
CA LEU A 133 -18.97 -7.82 16.63
C LEU A 133 -19.35 -7.66 18.10
N ASP A 134 -20.19 -8.57 18.58
CA ASP A 134 -20.38 -8.85 20.01
C ASP A 134 -19.45 -10.00 20.40
N ILE A 135 -18.60 -9.82 21.41
CA ILE A 135 -17.58 -10.79 21.82
C ILE A 135 -17.83 -11.32 23.24
N GLU A 136 -17.05 -12.32 23.65
CA GLU A 136 -17.33 -13.08 24.89
C GLU A 136 -17.37 -12.26 26.18
N ASP A 137 -16.66 -11.13 26.25
CA ASP A 137 -16.63 -10.23 27.43
C ASP A 137 -17.74 -9.15 27.43
N ASP A 138 -18.80 -9.34 26.64
CA ASP A 138 -19.89 -8.36 26.43
C ASP A 138 -19.41 -6.99 25.90
N ARG A 139 -18.18 -6.95 25.40
CA ARG A 139 -17.60 -5.83 24.67
C ARG A 139 -18.12 -5.85 23.23
N GLN A 140 -18.28 -4.66 22.67
CA GLN A 140 -18.61 -4.47 21.26
C GLN A 140 -17.44 -3.91 20.48
N ILE A 141 -17.24 -4.44 19.28
CA ILE A 141 -16.27 -3.93 18.31
C ILE A 141 -17.05 -3.40 17.11
N ILE A 142 -17.06 -2.08 16.93
CA ILE A 142 -17.64 -1.44 15.75
C ILE A 142 -16.50 -0.97 14.85
N LYS A 143 -16.50 -1.44 13.61
CA LYS A 143 -15.62 -0.97 12.55
C LYS A 143 -16.43 -0.30 11.46
N HIS A 144 -15.95 0.86 11.02
CA HIS A 144 -16.41 1.55 9.83
C HIS A 144 -15.23 2.26 9.19
N LYS A 145 -15.12 2.21 7.87
CA LYS A 145 -14.12 2.97 7.12
C LYS A 145 -14.80 4.06 6.32
N GLY A 146 -14.46 5.32 6.62
CA GLY A 146 -14.99 6.48 5.91
C GLY A 146 -15.10 7.69 6.82
N PRO A 147 -15.53 8.84 6.28
CA PRO A 147 -15.66 10.09 7.02
C PRO A 147 -16.69 10.03 8.16
N ALA A 148 -17.65 9.10 8.11
CA ALA A 148 -18.66 8.92 9.14
C ALA A 148 -18.25 7.97 10.28
N LYS A 149 -16.98 7.50 10.32
CA LYS A 149 -16.53 6.47 11.27
C LYS A 149 -16.89 6.79 12.73
N ASP A 150 -16.73 8.03 13.15
CA ASP A 150 -16.95 8.45 14.54
C ASP A 150 -18.43 8.66 14.87
N LEU A 151 -19.32 8.60 13.87
CA LEU A 151 -20.76 8.74 14.01
C LEU A 151 -21.50 7.40 14.02
N VAL A 152 -20.83 6.31 13.64
CA VAL A 152 -21.46 4.98 13.59
C VAL A 152 -21.58 4.42 15.00
N THR A 153 -22.82 4.11 15.39
CA THR A 153 -23.16 3.46 16.66
C THR A 153 -23.72 2.06 16.41
N SER A 154 -23.95 1.31 17.48
CA SER A 154 -24.58 -0.01 17.40
C SER A 154 -26.02 0.04 16.89
N GLU A 155 -26.70 1.18 16.93
CA GLU A 155 -28.07 1.34 16.40
C GLU A 155 -28.16 1.22 14.88
N TRP A 156 -27.03 1.28 14.19
CA TRP A 156 -26.94 1.20 12.73
C TRP A 156 -26.84 -0.25 12.23
N TRP A 157 -26.86 -1.23 13.13
CA TRP A 157 -26.63 -2.66 12.90
C TRP A 157 -27.75 -3.51 13.50
#